data_AF-A0A7C5Y244-F1
#
_entry.id   AF-A0A7C5Y244-F1
#
_cell.length_a   1.000
_cell.length_b   1.000
_cell.length_c   1.000
_cell.angle_alpha   90.00
_cell.angle_beta   90.00
_cell.angle_gamma   90.00
#
_symmetry.space_group_name_H-M   'P 1'
#
loop_
_entity.id
_entity.type
_entity.pdbx_description
1 polymer ?
#
loop_
_entity_poly.entity_id
_entity_poly.type
_entity_poly.pdbx_seq_one_letter_code
_entity_poly.pdbx_strand_id
1 'polypeptide(L)'
;MSTSSSSTGSSGRSLREILSLSKLERVIMEYFIRHISAGEIIAALDIKEEIKKRAKRGETDIVRELDDAIILREVNIAMALLASKGFLEYRNGVYKLAPWIIEIIKAKKKGLFPGQPKSLKELLD
;
A
#
# COMPACT_ATOMS: atom_id res chain seq x y z
N MET A 1 25.76 30.07 8.07
CA MET A 1 25.09 29.09 7.18
C MET A 1 23.99 28.44 7.98
N SER A 2 22.76 28.96 7.83
CA SER A 2 21.60 28.46 8.57
C SER A 2 20.88 27.44 7.69
N THR A 3 20.92 26.17 8.08
CA THR A 3 20.11 25.13 7.44
C THR A 3 18.70 25.23 7.96
N SER A 4 17.83 25.89 7.21
CA SER A 4 16.39 25.86 7.40
C SER A 4 15.88 24.47 7.04
N SER A 5 15.59 23.67 8.06
CA SER A 5 14.81 22.44 7.93
C SER A 5 13.41 22.79 7.47
N SER A 6 13.12 22.51 6.21
CA SER A 6 11.78 22.63 5.63
C SER A 6 10.85 21.62 6.30
N SER A 7 10.05 22.09 7.26
CA SER A 7 8.88 21.41 7.80
C SER A 7 7.83 21.30 6.69
N THR A 8 7.82 20.17 5.97
CA THR A 8 6.75 19.83 5.03
C THR A 8 5.44 19.69 5.79
N GLY A 9 4.51 20.57 5.46
CA GLY A 9 3.27 20.79 6.19
C GLY A 9 2.38 19.57 6.32
N SER A 10 1.84 19.43 7.53
CA SER A 10 0.59 18.71 7.83
C SER A 10 -0.53 19.23 6.94
N SER A 11 -0.65 18.68 5.74
CA SER A 11 -1.71 18.99 4.80
C SER A 11 -2.70 17.85 4.83
N GLY A 12 -3.69 17.91 5.73
CA GLY A 12 -5.01 17.27 5.64
C GLY A 12 -5.18 15.88 4.99
N ARG A 13 -4.17 14.99 5.04
CA ARG A 13 -4.26 13.70 4.35
C ARG A 13 -5.23 12.78 5.06
N SER A 14 -6.18 12.24 4.30
CA SER A 14 -7.24 11.36 4.84
C SER A 14 -7.10 9.94 4.30
N LEU A 15 -7.46 8.95 5.11
CA LEU A 15 -7.62 7.56 4.62
C LEU A 15 -8.63 7.46 3.47
N ARG A 16 -9.54 8.44 3.32
CA ARG A 16 -10.43 8.54 2.17
C ARG A 16 -9.69 8.66 0.84
N GLU A 17 -8.46 9.15 0.82
CA GLU A 17 -7.65 9.18 -0.40
C GLU A 17 -7.32 7.76 -0.91
N ILE A 18 -7.21 6.77 -0.02
CA ILE A 18 -7.01 5.37 -0.39
C ILE A 18 -8.23 4.83 -1.17
N LEU A 19 -9.44 5.36 -0.89
CA LEU A 19 -10.65 5.03 -1.64
C LEU A 19 -10.67 5.62 -3.06
N SER A 20 -9.79 6.55 -3.39
CA SER A 20 -9.67 7.07 -4.76
C SER A 20 -8.69 6.27 -5.63
N LEU A 21 -7.93 5.36 -5.01
CA LEU A 21 -6.94 4.53 -5.71
C LEU A 21 -7.61 3.49 -6.62
N SER A 22 -6.87 3.09 -7.67
CA SER A 22 -7.23 1.98 -8.55
C SER A 22 -7.32 0.65 -7.80
N LYS A 23 -7.95 -0.37 -8.40
CA LYS A 23 -8.08 -1.70 -7.78
C LYS A 23 -6.72 -2.31 -7.41
N LEU A 24 -5.74 -2.23 -8.32
CA LEU A 24 -4.38 -2.68 -8.07
C LEU A 24 -3.72 -1.94 -6.89
N GLU A 25 -3.76 -0.61 -6.90
CA GLU A 25 -3.20 0.19 -5.82
C GLU A 25 -3.87 -0.11 -4.48
N ARG A 26 -5.19 -0.36 -4.45
CA ARG A 26 -5.88 -0.78 -3.22
C ARG A 26 -5.42 -2.14 -2.71
N VAL A 27 -5.22 -3.13 -3.59
CA VAL A 27 -4.67 -4.45 -3.21
C VAL A 27 -3.29 -4.29 -2.59
N ILE A 28 -2.44 -3.44 -3.17
CA ILE A 28 -1.11 -3.11 -2.64
C ILE A 28 -1.25 -2.46 -1.25
N MET A 29 -2.12 -1.47 -1.10
CA MET A 29 -2.35 -0.82 0.19
C MET A 29 -2.88 -1.80 1.25
N GLU A 30 -3.80 -2.70 0.91
CA GLU A 30 -4.28 -3.75 1.82
C GLU A 30 -3.16 -4.68 2.28
N TYR A 31 -2.21 -5.00 1.39
CA TYR A 31 -1.02 -5.76 1.76
C TYR A 31 -0.17 -4.99 2.77
N PHE A 32 0.18 -3.73 2.49
CA PHE A 32 1.04 -2.94 3.38
C PHE A 32 0.35 -2.54 4.69
N ILE A 33 -0.97 -2.45 4.75
CA ILE A 33 -1.67 -2.24 6.02
C ILE A 33 -1.62 -3.47 6.93
N ARG A 34 -1.57 -4.68 6.35
CA ARG A 34 -1.41 -5.92 7.13
C ARG A 34 0.03 -6.11 7.63
N HIS A 35 1.01 -5.75 6.82
CA HIS A 35 2.42 -6.07 7.06
C HIS A 35 3.27 -4.88 7.54
N ILE A 36 2.80 -3.64 7.37
CA ILE A 36 3.48 -2.36 7.64
C ILE A 36 4.72 -2.11 6.77
N SER A 37 5.55 -3.12 6.54
CA SER A 37 6.75 -3.05 5.72
C SER A 37 7.06 -4.40 5.08
N ALA A 38 7.63 -4.38 3.89
CA ALA A 38 8.07 -5.58 3.18
C ALA A 38 9.20 -5.26 2.20
N GLY A 39 10.08 -6.24 1.98
CA GLY A 39 11.07 -6.16 0.90
C GLY A 39 10.38 -6.15 -0.47
N GLU A 40 10.89 -5.38 -1.41
CA GLU A 40 10.32 -5.15 -2.73
C GLU A 40 9.97 -6.46 -3.47
N ILE A 41 10.93 -7.38 -3.55
CA ILE A 41 10.76 -8.66 -4.25
C ILE A 41 9.66 -9.49 -3.58
N ILE A 42 9.68 -9.58 -2.25
CA ILE A 42 8.70 -10.37 -1.48
C ILE A 42 7.30 -9.76 -1.60
N ALA A 43 7.20 -8.44 -1.45
CA ALA A 43 5.94 -7.72 -1.62
C ALA A 43 5.34 -7.96 -3.01
N ALA A 44 6.15 -7.84 -4.06
CA ALA A 44 5.70 -8.04 -5.43
C ALA A 44 5.19 -9.47 -5.66
N LEU A 45 5.89 -10.49 -5.15
CA LEU A 45 5.49 -11.89 -5.26
C LEU A 45 4.20 -12.19 -4.49
N ASP A 46 4.09 -11.73 -3.25
CA ASP A 46 2.90 -11.93 -2.41
C ASP A 46 1.66 -11.26 -3.04
N ILE A 47 1.84 -10.05 -3.55
CA ILE A 47 0.76 -9.28 -4.19
C ILE A 47 0.35 -9.95 -5.51
N LYS A 48 1.30 -10.45 -6.31
CA LYS A 48 1.01 -11.22 -7.53
C LYS A 48 0.12 -12.44 -7.21
N GLU A 49 0.48 -13.22 -6.20
CA GLU A 49 -0.30 -14.39 -5.80
C GLU A 49 -1.70 -14.01 -5.29
N GLU A 50 -1.82 -12.91 -4.55
CA GLU A 50 -3.11 -12.38 -4.11
C GLU A 50 -3.98 -11.93 -5.29
N ILE A 51 -3.42 -11.26 -6.30
CA ILE A 51 -4.13 -10.88 -7.54
C ILE A 51 -4.66 -12.12 -8.25
N LYS A 52 -3.81 -13.15 -8.45
CA LYS A 52 -4.23 -14.41 -9.09
C LYS A 52 -5.34 -15.11 -8.30
N LYS A 53 -5.27 -15.06 -6.97
CA LYS A 53 -6.29 -15.63 -6.08
C LYS A 53 -7.62 -14.90 -6.21
N ARG A 54 -7.62 -13.56 -6.34
CA ARG A 54 -8.84 -12.75 -6.56
C ARG A 54 -9.42 -12.94 -7.95
N ALA A 55 -8.57 -13.04 -8.97
CA ALA A 55 -8.99 -13.36 -10.33
C ALA A 55 -9.72 -14.71 -10.41
N LYS A 56 -9.21 -15.74 -9.71
CA LYS A 56 -9.88 -17.05 -9.57
C LYS A 56 -11.26 -16.98 -8.87
N ARG A 57 -11.54 -15.90 -8.14
CA ARG A 57 -12.82 -15.64 -7.46
C ARG A 57 -13.75 -14.73 -8.27
N GLY A 58 -13.35 -14.32 -9.47
CA GLY A 58 -14.13 -13.48 -10.37
C GLY A 58 -13.72 -12.01 -10.43
N GLU A 59 -12.72 -11.57 -9.67
CA GLU A 59 -12.18 -10.20 -9.74
C GLU A 59 -11.07 -10.12 -10.81
N THR A 60 -11.45 -10.10 -12.08
CA THR A 60 -10.53 -10.16 -13.22
C THR A 60 -10.02 -8.80 -13.72
N ASP A 61 -10.57 -7.70 -13.21
CA ASP A 61 -10.26 -6.34 -13.66
C ASP A 61 -9.27 -5.59 -12.77
N ILE A 62 -8.46 -6.32 -11.98
CA ILE A 62 -7.40 -5.76 -11.14
C ILE A 62 -6.17 -5.38 -11.98
N VAL A 63 -5.85 -6.20 -12.98
CA VAL A 63 -4.71 -6.07 -13.91
C VAL A 63 -5.19 -6.28 -15.34
N ARG A 64 -4.42 -5.83 -16.32
CA ARG A 64 -4.82 -5.97 -17.74
C ARG A 64 -4.73 -7.39 -18.25
N GLU A 65 -3.78 -8.17 -17.75
CA GLU A 65 -3.51 -9.54 -18.18
C GLU A 65 -3.02 -10.38 -17.00
N LEU A 66 -3.40 -11.67 -16.98
CA LEU A 66 -3.05 -12.61 -15.92
C LEU A 66 -1.74 -13.38 -16.20
N ASP A 67 -0.84 -12.77 -16.96
CA ASP A 67 0.52 -13.25 -17.13
C ASP A 67 1.40 -12.81 -15.95
N ASP A 68 2.23 -13.72 -15.45
CA ASP A 68 3.04 -13.49 -14.25
C ASP A 68 4.02 -12.31 -14.41
N ALA A 69 4.64 -12.16 -15.58
CA ALA A 69 5.60 -11.08 -15.82
C ALA A 69 4.88 -9.73 -15.95
N ILE A 70 3.70 -9.72 -16.57
CA ILE A 70 2.87 -8.52 -16.68
C ILE A 70 2.38 -8.07 -15.30
N ILE A 71 1.85 -8.99 -14.47
CA ILE A 71 1.40 -8.67 -13.12
C ILE A 71 2.56 -8.07 -12.30
N LEU A 72 3.73 -8.72 -12.30
CA LEU A 72 4.88 -8.22 -11.55
C LEU A 72 5.30 -6.82 -12.00
N ARG A 73 5.32 -6.58 -13.31
CA ARG A 73 5.60 -5.24 -13.86
C ARG A 73 4.59 -4.20 -13.40
N GLU A 74 3.30 -4.49 -13.50
CA GLU A 74 2.23 -3.57 -13.06
C GLU A 74 2.30 -3.30 -11.55
N VAL A 75 2.53 -4.33 -10.74
CA VAL A 75 2.70 -4.21 -9.28
C VAL A 75 3.89 -3.32 -8.93
N ASN A 76 5.05 -3.52 -9.55
CA ASN A 76 6.23 -2.70 -9.29
C ASN A 76 6.02 -1.23 -9.67
N ILE A 77 5.38 -0.97 -10.83
CA ILE A 77 5.01 0.38 -11.26
C ILE A 77 4.06 1.01 -10.23
N ALA A 78 3.03 0.29 -9.80
CA ALA A 78 2.05 0.79 -8.85
C ALA A 78 2.65 1.05 -7.45
N MET A 79 3.57 0.20 -6.96
CA MET A 79 4.29 0.45 -5.71
C MET A 79 5.15 1.72 -5.79
N ALA A 80 5.86 1.92 -6.90
CA ALA A 80 6.65 3.14 -7.12
C ALA A 80 5.76 4.39 -7.18
N LEU A 81 4.58 4.31 -7.83
CA LEU A 81 3.59 5.39 -7.85
C LEU A 81 3.01 5.69 -6.46
N LEU A 82 2.73 4.67 -5.66
CA LEU A 82 2.28 4.87 -4.29
C LEU A 82 3.37 5.48 -3.41
N ALA A 83 4.64 5.17 -3.67
CA ALA A 83 5.77 5.80 -3.00
C ALA A 83 5.91 7.28 -3.41
N SER A 84 5.79 7.61 -4.70
CA SER A 84 5.87 9.00 -5.16
C SER A 84 4.71 9.86 -4.66
N LYS A 85 3.51 9.28 -4.51
CA LYS A 85 2.34 9.92 -3.89
C LYS A 85 2.47 10.04 -2.35
N GLY A 86 3.42 9.34 -1.73
CA GLY A 86 3.67 9.33 -0.29
C GLY A 86 2.66 8.50 0.51
N PHE A 87 2.08 7.45 -0.10
CA PHE A 87 1.39 6.38 0.62
C PHE A 87 2.36 5.33 1.13
N LEU A 88 3.45 5.12 0.40
CA LEU A 88 4.58 4.28 0.78
C LEU A 88 5.86 5.11 0.92
N GLU A 89 6.81 4.61 1.68
CA GLU A 89 8.20 5.06 1.68
C GLU A 89 9.07 3.92 1.16
N TYR A 90 10.01 4.23 0.27
CA TYR A 90 10.98 3.27 -0.25
C TYR A 90 12.39 3.60 0.22
N ARG A 91 13.07 2.65 0.86
CA ARG A 91 14.50 2.76 1.24
C ARG A 91 15.17 1.39 1.14
N ASN A 92 16.30 1.34 0.43
CA ASN A 92 17.17 0.15 0.35
C ASN A 92 16.43 -1.15 0.00
N GLY A 93 15.59 -1.14 -1.03
CA GLY A 93 14.84 -2.35 -1.45
C GLY A 93 13.66 -2.71 -0.55
N VAL A 94 13.25 -1.83 0.36
CA VAL A 94 12.14 -2.07 1.29
C VAL A 94 11.10 -0.97 1.15
N TYR A 95 9.84 -1.37 0.98
CA TYR A 95 8.68 -0.49 1.05
C TYR A 95 8.08 -0.51 2.45
N LYS A 96 7.63 0.65 2.92
CA LYS A 96 6.96 0.83 4.21
C LYS A 96 5.72 1.69 4.03
N LEU A 97 4.69 1.50 4.86
CA LEU A 97 3.60 2.46 4.94
C LEU A 97 4.13 3.83 5.39
N ALA A 98 3.55 4.88 4.81
CA ALA A 98 3.85 6.23 5.25
C ALA A 98 3.42 6.45 6.72
N PRO A 99 4.22 7.18 7.53
CA PRO A 99 3.97 7.41 8.95
C PRO A 99 2.57 7.94 9.25
N TRP A 100 2.06 8.86 8.43
CA TRP A 100 0.72 9.44 8.60
C TRP A 100 -0.39 8.37 8.53
N ILE A 101 -0.24 7.34 7.69
CA ILE A 101 -1.19 6.22 7.60
C ILE A 101 -1.11 5.38 8.88
N ILE A 102 0.11 5.08 9.32
CA ILE A 102 0.35 4.30 10.54
C ILE A 102 -0.28 4.98 11.75
N GLU A 103 -0.12 6.30 11.88
CA GLU A 103 -0.69 7.10 12.97
C GLU A 103 -2.23 7.07 12.96
N ILE A 104 -2.86 7.24 11.79
CA ILE A 104 -4.33 7.16 11.69
C ILE A 104 -4.83 5.76 12.07
N ILE A 105 -4.15 4.70 11.62
CA ILE A 105 -4.55 3.31 11.96
C ILE A 105 -4.40 3.06 13.47
N LYS A 106 -3.31 3.54 14.09
CA LYS A 106 -3.11 3.45 15.54
C LYS A 106 -4.22 4.16 16.31
N ALA A 107 -4.57 5.38 15.88
CA ALA A 107 -5.61 6.20 16.50
C ALA A 107 -6.99 5.53 16.43
N LYS A 108 -7.33 4.92 15.29
CA LYS A 108 -8.62 4.24 15.11
C LYS A 108 -8.74 2.92 15.89
N LYS A 109 -7.66 2.15 16.05
CA LYS A 109 -7.73 0.77 16.59
C LYS A 109 -7.20 0.57 18.02
N LYS A 110 -6.85 1.65 18.76
CA LYS A 110 -6.16 1.55 20.08
C LYS A 110 -4.91 0.65 20.05
N GLY A 111 -4.29 0.44 18.88
CA GLY A 111 -3.13 -0.44 18.69
C GLY A 111 -3.02 -1.07 17.29
N LEU A 112 -1.80 -1.38 16.87
CA LEU A 112 -1.49 -2.12 15.64
C LEU A 112 -0.96 -3.51 16.00
N PHE A 113 -1.77 -4.55 15.79
CA PHE A 113 -1.29 -5.94 15.86
C PHE A 113 -0.83 -6.37 14.45
N PRO A 114 0.46 -6.68 14.24
CA PRO A 114 0.97 -7.24 12.99
C PRO A 114 0.35 -8.63 12.73
N GLY A 115 0.05 -8.95 11.47
CA GLY A 115 -0.38 -10.30 11.07
C GLY A 115 -1.88 -10.62 11.21
N GLN A 116 -2.70 -9.72 11.77
CA GLN A 116 -4.15 -9.89 11.72
C GLN A 116 -4.72 -9.48 10.35
N PRO A 117 -5.64 -10.26 9.75
CA PRO A 117 -6.35 -9.85 8.55
C PRO A 117 -7.15 -8.58 8.85
N LYS A 118 -6.89 -7.52 8.07
CA LYS A 118 -7.60 -6.25 8.17
C LYS A 118 -8.13 -5.93 6.77
N SER A 119 -9.44 -5.78 6.65
CA SER A 119 -10.01 -5.24 5.41
C SER A 119 -9.87 -3.71 5.41
N LEU A 120 -9.69 -3.10 4.25
CA LEU A 120 -9.68 -1.63 4.12
C LEU A 120 -10.98 -1.01 4.66
N LYS A 121 -12.11 -1.71 4.50
CA LYS A 121 -13.42 -1.27 5.01
C LYS A 121 -13.41 -1.08 6.53
N GLU A 122 -12.86 -2.04 7.28
CA GLU A 122 -12.72 -1.95 8.75
C GLU A 122 -11.81 -0.82 9.25
N LEU A 123 -11.05 -0.18 8.37
CA LEU A 123 -10.19 0.96 8.71
C LEU A 123 -10.82 2.29 8.35
N LEU A 124 -11.87 2.27 7.53
CA LEU A 124 -12.52 3.45 6.97
C LEU A 124 -13.80 3.82 7.71
N ASP A 125 -14.52 2.83 8.26
CA ASP A 125 -15.57 3.03 9.27
C ASP A 125 -14.97 3.47 10.63
#